data_AF-A0A1M6RUN4-F1
#
_entry.id   AF-A0A1M6RUN4-F1
#
_cell.length_a   1.000
_cell.length_b   1.000
_cell.length_c   1.000
_cell.angle_alpha   90.00
_cell.angle_beta   90.00
_cell.angle_gamma   90.00
#
_symmetry.space_group_name_H-M   'P 1'
#
loop_
_entity.id
_entity.type
_entity.pdbx_description
1 polymer ?
#
loop_
_entity_poly.entity_id
_entity_poly.type
_entity_poly.pdbx_seq_one_letter_code
_entity_poly.pdbx_strand_id
1 'polypeptide(L)'
;MQNMMSFLILPVLGAVFCYMGTILRQGYSNKKIGISTFILVAIHDITQLYLNITYSQNSQNVLRNYHNSFIGNLMDIYINVYWLIIINILIAIIMNLFIYYYIDSVGKSFWSCSFKVCINSALLCSLTDKIIFKGSIDFLLLMDVYMVDIKDIYMIISVVLLLCEIILNDREVVVTTK
;
A
#
# COMPACT_ATOMS: atom_id res chain seq x y z
N MET A 1 -4.14 -27.22 -12.28
CA MET A 1 -2.91 -26.49 -12.70
C MET A 1 -2.88 -25.06 -12.18
N GLN A 2 -3.98 -24.29 -12.22
CA GLN A 2 -4.02 -22.88 -11.79
C GLN A 2 -3.57 -22.66 -10.32
N ASN A 3 -3.90 -23.59 -9.41
CA ASN A 3 -3.49 -23.53 -8.00
C ASN A 3 -1.99 -23.84 -7.74
N MET A 4 -1.30 -24.57 -8.63
CA MET A 4 0.14 -24.83 -8.46
C MET A 4 0.99 -23.63 -8.88
N MET A 5 0.55 -22.88 -9.90
CA MET A 5 1.22 -21.66 -10.32
C MET A 5 1.14 -20.58 -9.24
N SER A 6 -0.04 -20.34 -8.66
CA SER A 6 -0.19 -19.40 -7.54
C SER A 6 0.62 -19.84 -6.30
N PHE A 7 0.68 -21.14 -6.01
CA PHE A 7 1.49 -21.70 -4.92
C PHE A 7 3.00 -21.48 -5.11
N LEU A 8 3.50 -21.44 -6.35
CA LEU A 8 4.92 -21.21 -6.64
C LEU A 8 5.28 -19.72 -6.79
N ILE A 9 4.34 -18.88 -7.22
CA ILE A 9 4.57 -17.44 -7.42
C ILE A 9 4.90 -16.75 -6.09
N LEU A 10 4.15 -17.04 -5.02
CA LEU A 10 4.36 -16.37 -3.72
C LEU A 10 5.76 -16.64 -3.13
N PRO A 11 6.22 -17.92 -3.05
CA PRO A 11 7.56 -18.23 -2.57
C PRO A 11 8.66 -17.64 -3.45
N VAL A 12 8.48 -17.62 -4.77
CA VAL A 12 9.47 -17.02 -5.70
C VAL A 12 9.55 -15.51 -5.49
N LEU A 13 8.41 -14.82 -5.38
CA LEU A 13 8.39 -13.38 -5.07
C LEU A 13 9.04 -13.11 -3.71
N GLY A 14 8.72 -13.89 -2.67
CA GLY A 14 9.35 -13.79 -1.37
C GLY A 14 10.86 -13.97 -1.43
N ALA A 15 11.34 -14.98 -2.17
CA ALA A 15 12.76 -15.24 -2.37
C ALA A 15 13.47 -14.08 -3.09
N VAL A 16 12.83 -13.50 -4.12
CA VAL A 16 13.34 -12.32 -4.82
C VAL A 16 13.43 -11.13 -3.86
N PHE A 17 12.41 -10.87 -3.06
CA PHE A 17 12.43 -9.77 -2.07
C PHE A 17 13.53 -9.98 -1.02
N CYS A 18 13.69 -11.20 -0.50
CA CYS A 18 14.78 -11.52 0.43
C CYS A 18 16.16 -11.32 -0.22
N TYR A 19 16.34 -11.77 -1.46
CA TYR A 19 17.58 -11.57 -2.20
C TYR A 19 17.86 -10.09 -2.49
N MET A 20 16.84 -9.30 -2.82
CA MET A 20 16.99 -7.85 -2.96
C MET A 20 17.32 -7.20 -1.61
N GLY A 21 16.74 -7.68 -0.51
CA GLY A 21 17.04 -7.22 0.85
C GLY A 21 18.50 -7.44 1.25
N THR A 22 19.14 -8.53 0.80
CA THR A 22 20.56 -8.78 1.07
C THR A 22 21.48 -7.90 0.21
N ILE A 23 21.15 -7.70 -1.08
CA ILE A 23 21.95 -6.84 -1.98
C ILE A 23 21.81 -5.36 -1.62
N LEU A 24 20.58 -4.89 -1.40
CA LEU A 24 20.25 -3.49 -1.18
C LEU A 24 20.15 -3.17 0.31
N ARG A 25 21.03 -3.71 1.15
CA ARG A 25 20.92 -3.63 2.61
C ARG A 25 20.84 -2.20 3.15
N GLN A 26 21.43 -1.22 2.46
CA GLN A 26 21.39 0.22 2.81
C GLN A 26 20.16 0.96 2.22
N GLY A 27 19.28 0.24 1.53
CA GLY A 27 18.14 0.80 0.83
C GLY A 27 18.52 1.53 -0.46
N TYR A 28 17.65 2.42 -0.91
CA TYR A 28 17.82 3.19 -2.14
C TYR A 28 17.47 4.67 -1.96
N SER A 29 17.97 5.54 -2.84
CA SER A 29 17.88 6.99 -2.67
C SER A 29 16.44 7.52 -2.56
N ASN A 30 16.25 8.66 -1.88
CA ASN A 30 14.93 9.28 -1.76
C ASN A 30 14.30 9.62 -3.12
N LYS A 31 15.13 9.92 -4.14
CA LYS A 31 14.68 10.09 -5.52
C LYS A 31 14.04 8.82 -6.08
N LYS A 32 14.66 7.65 -5.86
CA LYS A 32 14.10 6.36 -6.29
C LYS A 32 12.81 6.01 -5.54
N ILE A 33 12.72 6.34 -4.24
CA ILE A 33 11.48 6.21 -3.47
C ILE A 33 10.37 7.07 -4.09
N GLY A 34 10.62 8.36 -4.33
CA GLY A 34 9.62 9.25 -4.94
C GLY A 34 9.14 8.77 -6.32
N ILE A 35 10.07 8.36 -7.19
CA ILE A 35 9.74 7.85 -8.53
C ILE A 35 8.91 6.57 -8.44
N SER A 36 9.30 5.61 -7.61
CA SER A 36 8.53 4.35 -7.47
C SER A 36 7.15 4.58 -6.88
N THR A 37 7.00 5.45 -5.88
CA THR A 37 5.69 5.86 -5.35
C THR A 37 4.82 6.46 -6.46
N PHE A 38 5.37 7.38 -7.25
CA PHE A 38 4.63 8.01 -8.35
C PHE A 38 4.18 6.99 -9.40
N ILE A 39 5.05 6.04 -9.77
CA ILE A 39 4.73 4.97 -10.72
C ILE A 39 3.57 4.11 -10.19
N LEU A 40 3.61 3.69 -8.93
CA LEU A 40 2.56 2.85 -8.34
C LEU A 40 1.21 3.57 -8.25
N VAL A 41 1.22 4.86 -7.90
CA VAL A 41 0.02 5.70 -7.90
C VAL A 41 -0.54 5.87 -9.31
N ALA A 42 0.31 6.17 -10.29
CA ALA A 42 -0.11 6.31 -11.69
C ALA A 42 -0.73 5.01 -12.22
N ILE A 43 -0.14 3.84 -11.89
CA ILE A 43 -0.70 2.54 -12.25
C ILE A 43 -2.10 2.40 -11.65
N HIS A 44 -2.29 2.65 -10.35
CA HIS A 44 -3.60 2.55 -9.70
C HIS A 44 -4.63 3.49 -10.36
N ASP A 45 -4.33 4.78 -10.45
CA ASP A 45 -5.26 5.80 -10.95
C ASP A 45 -5.65 5.53 -12.41
N ILE A 46 -4.71 5.12 -13.27
CA ILE A 46 -4.99 4.74 -14.67
C ILE A 46 -5.89 3.51 -14.72
N THR A 47 -5.63 2.50 -13.89
CA THR A 47 -6.43 1.27 -13.85
C THR A 47 -7.86 1.59 -13.45
N GLN A 48 -8.04 2.44 -12.43
CA GLN A 48 -9.34 2.83 -11.93
C GLN A 48 -10.11 3.71 -12.93
N LEU A 49 -9.43 4.63 -13.61
CA LEU A 49 -10.01 5.43 -14.70
C LEU A 49 -10.51 4.53 -15.84
N TYR A 50 -9.67 3.59 -16.27
CA TYR A 50 -10.02 2.63 -17.32
C TYR A 50 -11.27 1.82 -16.96
N LEU A 51 -11.33 1.30 -15.73
CA LEU A 51 -12.48 0.56 -15.24
C LEU A 51 -13.73 1.43 -15.22
N ASN A 52 -13.66 2.64 -14.69
CA ASN A 52 -14.80 3.56 -14.62
C ASN A 52 -15.37 3.88 -16.02
N ILE A 53 -14.50 4.10 -17.02
CA ILE A 53 -14.91 4.31 -18.42
C ILE A 53 -15.60 3.05 -18.98
N THR A 54 -14.98 1.88 -18.79
CA THR A 54 -15.47 0.62 -19.36
C THR A 54 -16.82 0.22 -18.78
N TYR A 55 -17.00 0.30 -17.46
CA TYR A 55 -18.28 0.00 -16.80
C TYR A 55 -19.37 1.00 -17.20
N SER A 56 -19.03 2.29 -17.32
CA SER A 56 -19.99 3.31 -17.77
C SER A 56 -20.48 3.06 -19.20
N GLN A 57 -19.62 2.57 -20.09
CA GLN A 57 -20.01 2.22 -21.47
C GLN A 57 -20.89 0.97 -21.53
N ASN A 58 -20.67 0.01 -20.63
CA ASN A 58 -21.41 -1.25 -20.60
C ASN A 58 -22.75 -1.17 -19.83
N SER A 59 -23.18 0.02 -19.38
CA SER A 59 -24.39 0.22 -18.56
C SER A 59 -24.46 -0.68 -17.30
N GLN A 60 -23.31 -1.15 -16.84
CA GLN A 60 -23.18 -1.92 -15.61
C GLN A 60 -22.80 -0.97 -14.48
N ASN A 61 -23.45 -1.14 -13.33
CA ASN A 61 -23.05 -0.40 -12.13
C ASN A 61 -21.67 -0.88 -11.68
N VAL A 62 -20.71 0.03 -11.60
CA VAL A 62 -19.44 -0.21 -10.91
C VAL A 62 -19.77 -0.69 -9.50
N LEU A 63 -19.17 -1.82 -9.08
CA LEU A 63 -19.23 -2.25 -7.68
C LEU A 63 -18.47 -1.21 -6.84
N ARG A 64 -19.24 -0.28 -6.27
CA ARG A 64 -18.72 0.76 -5.41
C ARG A 64 -18.77 0.28 -3.97
N ASN A 65 -17.72 0.60 -3.24
CA ASN A 65 -17.70 0.38 -1.82
C ASN A 65 -18.56 1.44 -1.10
N TYR A 66 -19.79 1.09 -0.74
CA TYR A 66 -20.76 2.01 -0.13
C TYR A 66 -20.37 2.46 1.29
N HIS A 67 -19.47 1.74 1.97
CA HIS A 67 -18.92 2.14 3.27
C HIS A 67 -17.62 2.97 3.15
N ASN A 68 -17.25 3.37 1.92
CA ASN A 68 -16.16 4.27 1.58
C ASN A 68 -14.75 3.82 2.02
N SER A 69 -14.62 2.63 2.61
CA SER A 69 -13.35 2.06 3.09
C SER A 69 -13.47 0.55 3.30
N PHE A 70 -12.34 -0.16 3.15
CA PHE A 70 -12.23 -1.60 3.42
C PHE A 70 -12.64 -1.95 4.86
N ILE A 71 -12.13 -1.22 5.85
CA ILE A 71 -12.47 -1.44 7.28
C ILE A 71 -13.94 -1.14 7.55
N GLY A 72 -14.49 -0.09 6.93
CA GLY A 72 -15.91 0.24 7.03
C GLY A 72 -16.81 -0.90 6.56
N ASN A 73 -16.45 -1.56 5.45
CA ASN A 73 -17.13 -2.79 5.00
C ASN A 73 -16.97 -3.94 5.98
N LEU A 74 -15.79 -4.12 6.56
CA LEU A 74 -15.50 -5.24 7.46
C LEU A 74 -16.25 -5.14 8.80
N MET A 75 -16.49 -3.91 9.27
CA MET A 75 -17.17 -3.64 10.55
C MET A 75 -18.62 -3.15 10.40
N ASP A 76 -19.13 -3.04 9.16
CA ASP A 76 -20.43 -2.44 8.85
C ASP A 76 -20.60 -1.01 9.43
N ILE A 77 -19.54 -0.20 9.34
CA ILE A 77 -19.50 1.18 9.87
C ILE A 77 -19.54 2.16 8.70
N TYR A 78 -20.48 3.10 8.75
CA TYR A 78 -20.54 4.21 7.80
C TYR A 78 -19.78 5.43 8.34
N ILE A 79 -18.71 5.82 7.65
CA ILE A 79 -17.96 7.04 7.96
C ILE A 79 -18.10 8.00 6.78
N ASN A 80 -18.38 9.27 7.08
CA ASN A 80 -18.44 10.32 6.07
C ASN A 80 -17.09 10.43 5.32
N VAL A 81 -17.16 10.54 3.99
CA VAL A 81 -15.98 10.68 3.11
C VAL A 81 -15.03 11.79 3.55
N TYR A 82 -15.55 12.93 4.05
CA TYR A 82 -14.71 14.03 4.55
C TYR A 82 -13.89 13.63 5.78
N TRP A 83 -14.49 12.89 6.72
CA TRP A 83 -13.78 12.35 7.87
C TRP A 83 -12.73 11.34 7.44
N LEU A 84 -13.03 10.49 6.45
CA LEU A 84 -12.08 9.54 5.90
C LEU A 84 -10.89 10.22 5.19
N ILE A 85 -11.10 11.36 4.54
CA ILE A 85 -10.02 12.19 3.98
C ILE A 85 -9.11 12.71 5.11
N ILE A 86 -9.69 13.28 6.16
CA ILE A 86 -8.93 13.80 7.32
C ILE A 86 -8.13 12.69 7.98
N ILE A 87 -8.76 11.53 8.25
CA ILE A 87 -8.10 10.36 8.83
C ILE A 87 -6.94 9.90 7.93
N ASN A 88 -7.14 9.82 6.62
CA ASN A 88 -6.10 9.42 5.69
C ASN A 88 -4.88 10.36 5.72
N ILE A 89 -5.11 11.68 5.71
CA ILE A 89 -4.04 12.69 5.81
C ILE A 89 -3.30 12.55 7.15
N LEU A 90 -4.04 12.37 8.25
CA LEU A 90 -3.45 12.21 9.57
C LEU A 90 -2.59 10.95 9.66
N ILE A 91 -3.07 9.82 9.12
CA ILE A 91 -2.28 8.59 9.02
C ILE A 91 -1.03 8.81 8.15
N ALA A 92 -1.14 9.51 7.02
CA ALA A 92 0.01 9.80 6.17
C ALA A 92 1.09 10.61 6.90
N ILE A 93 0.69 11.61 7.69
CA ILE A 93 1.61 12.40 8.51
C ILE A 93 2.28 11.52 9.58
N ILE A 94 1.48 10.78 10.37
CA ILE A 94 1.99 9.94 11.46
C ILE A 94 2.96 8.89 10.91
N MET A 95 2.59 8.20 9.83
CA MET A 95 3.43 7.15 9.24
C MET A 95 4.75 7.71 8.70
N ASN A 96 4.73 8.88 8.04
CA ASN A 96 5.96 9.50 7.55
C ASN A 96 6.85 10.01 8.69
N LEU A 97 6.27 10.54 9.77
CA LEU A 97 7.02 10.90 10.98
C LEU A 97 7.63 9.67 11.65
N PHE A 98 6.85 8.62 11.87
CA PHE A 98 7.32 7.36 12.44
C PHE A 98 8.51 6.80 11.64
N ILE A 99 8.37 6.71 10.31
CA ILE A 99 9.44 6.23 9.43
C ILE A 99 10.66 7.14 9.50
N TYR A 100 10.47 8.46 9.55
CA TYR A 100 11.58 9.40 9.66
C TYR A 100 12.39 9.16 10.94
N TYR A 101 11.72 9.11 12.10
CA TYR A 101 12.39 8.85 13.38
C TYR A 101 13.02 7.47 13.45
N TYR A 102 12.35 6.45 12.93
CA TYR A 102 12.87 5.08 12.90
C TYR A 102 14.12 4.97 12.00
N ILE A 103 14.09 5.58 10.80
CA ILE A 103 15.25 5.58 9.90
C ILE A 103 16.42 6.38 10.49
N ASP A 104 16.15 7.45 11.24
CA ASP A 104 17.20 8.23 11.92
C ASP A 104 17.90 7.41 13.01
N SER A 105 17.16 6.56 13.74
CA SER A 105 17.71 5.76 14.84
C SER A 105 18.36 4.45 14.41
N VAL A 106 17.76 3.69 13.49
CA VAL A 106 18.22 2.35 13.07
C VAL A 106 19.00 2.40 11.76
N GLY A 107 18.88 3.50 11.02
CA GLY A 107 19.41 3.63 9.68
C GLY A 107 18.51 2.99 8.63
N LYS A 108 18.66 3.49 7.40
CA LYS A 108 17.85 3.10 6.25
C LYS A 108 18.21 1.69 5.74
N SER A 109 17.19 0.95 5.30
CA SER A 109 17.32 -0.40 4.71
C SER A 109 16.47 -0.55 3.44
N PHE A 110 16.62 -1.68 2.74
CA PHE A 110 15.71 -2.06 1.65
C PHE A 110 14.25 -2.13 2.11
N TRP A 111 13.99 -2.72 3.28
CA TRP A 111 12.65 -2.95 3.79
C TRP A 111 11.97 -1.64 4.18
N SER A 112 12.66 -0.74 4.90
CA SER A 112 12.12 0.59 5.21
C SER A 112 11.88 1.45 3.97
N CYS A 113 12.74 1.35 2.94
CA CYS A 113 12.50 2.03 1.67
C CYS A 113 11.26 1.50 0.96
N SER A 114 11.15 0.17 0.87
CA SER A 114 10.04 -0.50 0.18
C SER A 114 8.73 -0.27 0.91
N PHE A 115 8.76 -0.33 2.24
CA PHE A 115 7.66 0.04 3.11
C PHE A 115 7.18 1.45 2.81
N LYS A 116 8.10 2.43 2.80
CA LYS A 116 7.80 3.84 2.52
C LYS A 116 7.17 4.03 1.14
N VAL A 117 7.58 3.26 0.14
CA VAL A 117 6.98 3.28 -1.20
C VAL A 117 5.54 2.76 -1.14
N CYS A 118 5.32 1.56 -0.59
CA CYS A 118 4.00 0.93 -0.56
C CYS A 118 2.99 1.72 0.28
N ILE A 119 3.36 2.15 1.49
CA ILE A 119 2.44 2.88 2.37
C ILE A 119 2.05 4.25 1.78
N ASN A 120 3.01 4.99 1.21
CA ASN A 120 2.69 6.28 0.58
C ASN A 120 1.86 6.09 -0.68
N SER A 121 2.13 5.05 -1.48
CA SER A 121 1.31 4.75 -2.65
C SER A 121 -0.12 4.41 -2.24
N ALA A 122 -0.31 3.54 -1.24
CA ALA A 122 -1.61 3.17 -0.72
C ALA A 122 -2.40 4.38 -0.20
N LEU A 123 -1.76 5.24 0.59
CA LEU A 123 -2.40 6.42 1.17
C LEU A 123 -2.75 7.47 0.12
N LEU A 124 -1.86 7.73 -0.85
CA LEU A 124 -2.12 8.65 -1.96
C LEU A 124 -3.25 8.16 -2.86
N CYS A 125 -3.24 6.89 -3.25
CA CYS A 125 -4.33 6.28 -4.03
C CYS A 125 -5.66 6.36 -3.27
N SER A 126 -5.64 6.05 -1.97
CA SER A 126 -6.82 6.15 -1.11
C SER A 126 -7.33 7.60 -0.99
N LEU A 127 -6.46 8.59 -1.10
CA LEU A 127 -6.83 10.00 -1.09
C LEU A 127 -7.40 10.43 -2.45
N THR A 128 -6.76 10.05 -3.57
CA THR A 128 -7.25 10.34 -4.94
C THR A 128 -8.64 9.74 -5.14
N ASP A 129 -8.86 8.52 -4.68
CA ASP A 129 -10.16 7.84 -4.68
C ASP A 129 -11.27 8.68 -4.04
N LYS A 130 -11.03 9.14 -2.82
CA LYS A 130 -12.05 9.89 -2.05
C LYS A 130 -12.31 11.27 -2.63
N ILE A 131 -11.30 11.91 -3.22
CA ILE A 131 -11.43 13.24 -3.82
C ILE A 131 -12.13 13.16 -5.18
N ILE A 132 -11.72 12.23 -6.04
CA ILE A 132 -12.19 12.16 -7.45
C ILE A 132 -13.46 11.33 -7.56
N PHE A 133 -13.49 10.15 -6.96
CA PHE A 133 -14.57 9.18 -7.13
C PHE A 133 -15.60 9.22 -5.99
N LYS A 134 -15.36 10.03 -4.95
CA LYS A 134 -16.19 10.16 -3.73
C LYS A 134 -16.42 8.83 -3.01
N GLY A 135 -15.46 7.92 -3.12
CA GLY A 135 -15.54 6.54 -2.63
C GLY A 135 -14.45 5.69 -3.28
N SER A 136 -14.47 4.38 -3.05
CA SER A 136 -13.54 3.42 -3.67
C SER A 136 -14.26 2.60 -4.73
N ILE A 137 -13.60 2.40 -5.88
CA ILE A 137 -14.02 1.43 -6.89
C ILE A 137 -13.24 0.15 -6.59
N ASP A 138 -13.92 -0.84 -6.04
CA ASP A 138 -13.31 -2.12 -5.72
C ASP A 138 -13.65 -3.10 -6.85
N PHE A 139 -12.64 -3.77 -7.41
CA PHE A 139 -12.79 -4.52 -8.67
C PHE A 139 -12.15 -5.91 -8.65
N LEU A 140 -11.34 -6.23 -7.64
CA LEU A 140 -10.79 -7.57 -7.44
C LEU A 140 -11.60 -8.30 -6.37
N LEU A 141 -12.29 -9.37 -6.75
CA LEU A 141 -12.91 -10.28 -5.79
C LEU A 141 -11.83 -11.26 -5.27
N LEU A 142 -11.50 -11.16 -4.00
CA LEU A 142 -10.54 -11.99 -3.31
C LEU A 142 -11.27 -13.04 -2.47
N MET A 143 -10.95 -14.32 -2.73
CA MET A 143 -11.50 -15.49 -2.01
C MET A 143 -13.03 -15.55 -1.99
N ASP A 144 -13.71 -15.01 -3.02
CA ASP A 144 -15.17 -14.93 -3.13
C ASP A 144 -15.89 -14.16 -2.01
N VAL A 145 -15.14 -13.47 -1.14
CA VAL A 145 -15.69 -12.82 0.07
C VAL A 145 -15.33 -11.33 0.14
N TYR A 146 -14.18 -10.91 -0.37
CA TYR A 146 -13.69 -9.54 -0.22
C TYR A 146 -13.52 -8.86 -1.56
N MET A 147 -14.14 -7.70 -1.75
CA MET A 147 -13.80 -6.81 -2.85
C MET A 147 -12.61 -5.95 -2.41
N VAL A 148 -11.55 -5.99 -3.20
CA VAL A 148 -10.27 -5.37 -2.92
C VAL A 148 -9.86 -4.57 -4.16
N ASP A 149 -9.00 -3.59 -3.98
CA ASP A 149 -8.36 -2.87 -5.08
C ASP A 149 -6.82 -2.94 -4.99
N ILE A 150 -6.13 -2.26 -5.90
CA ILE A 150 -4.67 -2.26 -5.94
C ILE A 150 -4.07 -1.54 -4.70
N LYS A 151 -4.71 -0.49 -4.19
CA LYS A 151 -4.19 0.24 -3.01
C LYS A 151 -4.26 -0.59 -1.74
N ASP A 152 -5.26 -1.46 -1.60
CA ASP A 152 -5.38 -2.38 -0.48
C ASP A 152 -4.25 -3.44 -0.50
N ILE A 153 -3.87 -3.90 -1.69
CA ILE A 153 -2.69 -4.76 -1.86
C ILE A 153 -1.41 -4.03 -1.43
N TYR A 154 -1.24 -2.77 -1.84
CA TYR A 154 -0.09 -1.96 -1.39
C TYR A 154 -0.08 -1.81 0.15
N MET A 155 -1.24 -1.66 0.78
CA MET A 155 -1.36 -1.59 2.23
C MET A 155 -0.94 -2.89 2.90
N ILE A 156 -1.40 -4.05 2.42
CA ILE A 156 -1.01 -5.37 2.95
C ILE A 156 0.49 -5.60 2.80
N ILE A 157 1.05 -5.34 1.61
CA ILE A 157 2.49 -5.46 1.36
C ILE A 157 3.29 -4.55 2.31
N SER A 158 2.80 -3.34 2.59
CA SER A 158 3.47 -2.43 3.51
C SER A 158 3.55 -3.00 4.93
N VAL A 159 2.51 -3.67 5.42
CA VAL A 159 2.53 -4.33 6.74
C VAL A 159 3.56 -5.45 6.76
N VAL A 160 3.63 -6.27 5.70
CA VAL A 160 4.63 -7.34 5.59
C VAL A 160 6.05 -6.76 5.57
N LEU A 161 6.29 -5.69 4.81
CA LEU A 161 7.60 -5.03 4.73
C LEU A 161 8.02 -4.41 6.06
N LEU A 162 7.08 -3.89 6.84
CA LEU A 162 7.36 -3.40 8.20
C LEU A 162 7.78 -4.55 9.12
N LEU A 163 7.13 -5.71 9.04
CA LEU A 163 7.55 -6.89 9.79
C LEU A 163 8.93 -7.38 9.35
N CYS A 164 9.21 -7.40 8.05
CA CYS A 164 10.54 -7.71 7.53
C CYS A 164 11.59 -6.73 8.03
N GLU A 165 11.28 -5.43 8.12
CA GLU A 165 12.20 -4.45 8.67
C GLU A 165 12.51 -4.74 10.14
N ILE A 166 11.49 -5.02 10.96
CA ILE A 166 11.68 -5.31 12.39
C ILE A 166 12.47 -6.60 12.61
N ILE A 167 12.26 -7.64 11.80
CA ILE A 167 12.86 -8.98 11.98
C ILE A 167 14.23 -9.09 11.33
N LEU A 168 14.44 -8.47 10.16
CA LEU A 168 15.63 -8.70 9.32
C LEU A 168 16.62 -7.53 9.34
N ASN A 169 16.22 -6.35 9.82
CA ASN A 169 17.13 -5.22 9.99
C ASN A 169 17.68 -5.19 11.42
N ASP A 170 18.41 -6.24 11.78
CA ASP A 170 19.25 -6.27 12.98
C ASP A 170 20.44 -5.32 12.77
N ARG A 171 20.18 -4.04 13.04
CA ARG A 171 21.22 -3.07 13.34
C ARG A 171 21.01 -2.69 14.79
N GLU A 172 22.06 -2.83 15.60
CA GLU A 172 22.02 -2.39 17.00
C GLU A 172 21.51 -0.94 17.03
N VAL A 173 20.43 -0.69 17.76
CA VAL A 173 19.98 0.67 18.03
C VAL A 173 21.12 1.31 18.81
N VAL A 174 21.92 2.12 18.12
CA VAL A 174 22.92 2.93 18.80
C VAL A 174 22.13 4.01 19.53
N VAL A 175 21.78 3.73 20.79
CA VAL A 175 21.22 4.72 21.69
C VAL A 175 22.32 5.75 21.93
N THR A 176 22.42 6.74 21.06
CA THR A 176 23.23 7.92 21.35
C THR A 176 22.47 8.69 22.43
N THR A 177 22.79 8.39 23.69
CA THR A 177 22.50 9.29 24.81
C THR A 177 23.21 10.60 24.50
N LYS A 178 22.44 11.60 24.05
CA LYS A 178 22.85 13.00 24.07
C LYS A 178 22.27 13.65 25.32
#